data_AF-A0A7J4AB44-F1
#
_entry.id   AF-A0A7J4AB44-F1
#
_cell.length_a   1.000
_cell.length_b   1.000
_cell.length_c   1.000
_cell.angle_alpha   90.00
_cell.angle_beta   90.00
_cell.angle_gamma   90.00
#
_symmetry.space_group_name_H-M   'P 1'
#
loop_
_entity.id
_entity.type
_entity.pdbx_description
1 polymer ?
#
loop_
_entity_poly.entity_id
_entity_poly.type
_entity_poly.pdbx_seq_one_letter_code
_entity_poly.pdbx_strand_id
1 'polypeptide(L)' 'MDSLYFKAALYKSLLELKKATAEDIAAYLLAKGIEATPQKISQYLIKMPGVKYKRLSYKTIYFLEGSNA' A
#
# COMPACT_ATOMS: atom_id res chain seq x y z
N MET A 1 -2.63 3.93 16.53
CA MET A 1 -2.81 2.70 15.73
C MET A 1 -1.53 1.88 15.85
N ASP A 2 -1.61 0.63 16.27
CA ASP A 2 -0.44 -0.25 16.37
C ASP A 2 0.24 -0.39 14.99
N SER A 3 1.58 -0.30 14.96
CA SER A 3 2.37 -0.44 13.74
C SER A 3 2.13 -1.80 13.06
N LEU A 4 1.85 -2.85 13.84
CA LEU A 4 1.54 -4.17 13.32
C LEU A 4 0.19 -4.19 12.59
N TYR A 5 -0.86 -3.63 13.20
CA TYR A 5 -2.20 -3.55 12.62
C TYR A 5 -2.19 -2.75 11.31
N PHE A 6 -1.47 -1.62 11.27
CA PHE A 6 -1.37 -0.83 10.05
C PHE A 6 -0.66 -1.59 8.92
N LYS A 7 0.44 -2.28 9.22
CA LYS A 7 1.13 -3.12 8.22
C LYS A 7 0.22 -4.22 7.67
N ALA A 8 -0.58 -4.86 8.51
CA ALA A 8 -1.55 -5.86 8.07
C ALA A 8 -2.62 -5.27 7.14
N ALA A 9 -3.13 -4.07 7.47
CA ALA A 9 -4.08 -3.36 6.62
C ALA A 9 -3.49 -3.02 5.24
N LEU A 10 -2.22 -2.60 5.19
CA LEU A 10 -1.49 -2.32 3.95
C LEU A 10 -1.30 -3.58 3.09
N TYR A 11 -0.90 -4.71 3.68
CA TYR A 11 -0.80 -5.98 2.96
C TYR A 11 -2.14 -6.40 2.37
N LYS A 12 -3.21 -6.35 3.17
CA LYS A 12 -4.57 -6.71 2.71
C LYS A 12 -5.01 -5.82 1.54
N SER A 13 -4.72 -4.53 1.63
CA SER A 13 -4.99 -3.58 0.54
C SER A 13 -4.27 -3.99 -0.75
N LEU A 14 -2.99 -4.34 -0.67
CA LEU A 14 -2.23 -4.79 -1.85
C LEU A 14 -2.66 -6.16 -2.39
N LEU A 15 -3.11 -7.08 -1.52
CA LEU A 15 -3.67 -8.37 -1.95
C LEU A 15 -4.94 -8.17 -2.77
N GLU A 16 -5.84 -7.30 -2.32
CA GLU A 16 -7.12 -7.06 -3.00
C GLU A 16 -6.97 -6.18 -4.24
N LEU A 17 -6.15 -5.12 -4.16
CA LEU A 17 -5.95 -4.18 -5.27
C LEU A 17 -4.93 -4.68 -6.30
N LYS A 18 -4.10 -5.66 -5.96
CA LYS A 18 -2.99 -6.26 -6.74
C LYS A 18 -1.85 -5.28 -7.07
N LYS A 19 -2.15 -4.16 -7.72
CA LYS A 19 -1.24 -3.07 -8.10
C LYS A 19 -1.92 -1.74 -7.84
N ALA A 20 -1.40 -0.95 -6.90
CA ALA A 20 -2.08 0.25 -6.42
C ALA A 20 -1.11 1.39 -6.13
N THR A 21 -1.56 2.63 -6.29
CA THR A 21 -0.84 3.81 -5.80
C THR A 21 -1.08 4.01 -4.30
N ALA A 22 -0.30 4.90 -3.67
CA ALA A 22 -0.52 5.21 -2.26
C ALA A 22 -1.88 5.91 -2.03
N GLU A 23 -2.35 6.65 -3.03
CA GLU A 23 -3.66 7.30 -3.07
C GLU A 23 -4.80 6.27 -3.15
N ASP A 24 -4.67 5.27 -4.02
CA ASP A 24 -5.65 4.17 -4.12
C ASP A 24 -5.78 3.43 -2.79
N ILE A 25 -4.64 3.15 -2.15
CA ILE A 25 -4.61 2.49 -0.84
C ILE A 25 -5.20 3.39 0.25
N ALA A 26 -4.93 4.70 0.21
CA ALA A 26 -5.51 5.65 1.16
C ALA A 26 -7.04 5.67 1.07
N ALA A 27 -7.58 5.74 -0.15
CA ALA A 27 -9.03 5.70 -0.37
C ALA A 27 -9.64 4.37 0.10
N TYR A 28 -8.97 3.25 -0.19
CA TYR A 28 -9.41 1.93 0.25
C TYR A 28 -9.43 1.79 1.78
N LEU A 29 -8.40 2.32 2.47
CA LEU A 29 -8.34 2.32 3.93
C LEU A 29 -9.39 3.23 4.55
N LEU A 30 -9.61 4.41 3.97
CA LEU A 30 -10.63 5.36 4.42
C LEU A 30 -12.03 4.75 4.37
N ALA A 31 -12.36 4.00 3.30
CA ALA A 31 -13.61 3.27 3.18
C ALA A 31 -13.81 2.20 4.26
N LYS A 32 -12.75 1.80 4.96
CA LYS A 32 -12.79 0.87 6.11
C LYS A 32 -12.66 1.58 7.46
N GLY A 33 -12.77 2.90 7.49
CA GLY A 33 -12.63 3.71 8.70
C GLY A 33 -11.19 3.88 9.18
N ILE A 34 -10.20 3.62 8.32
CA ILE A 34 -8.78 3.78 8.64
C ILE A 34 -8.25 5.01 7.91
N GLU A 35 -8.04 6.09 8.66
CA GLU A 35 -7.44 7.31 8.11
C GLU A 35 -5.91 7.19 8.01
N ALA A 36 -5.39 7.34 6.79
CA ALA A 36 -3.96 7.37 6.51
C ALA A 36 -3.66 8.24 5.29
N THR A 37 -2.60 9.05 5.37
CA THR A 37 -2.16 9.86 4.24
C THR A 37 -1.35 9.03 3.25
N PRO A 38 -1.40 9.34 1.93
CA PRO A 38 -0.57 8.68 0.93
C PRO A 38 0.93 8.70 1.26
N GLN A 39 1.41 9.82 1.84
CA GLN A 39 2.81 9.94 2.27
C GLN A 39 3.17 8.92 3.35
N LYS A 40 2.32 8.76 4.38
CA LYS A 40 2.52 7.77 5.45
C LYS A 40 2.48 6.35 4.88
N ILE A 41 1.53 6.06 3.99
CA ILE A 41 1.41 4.76 3.32
C ILE A 41 2.70 4.44 2.55
N SER A 42 3.18 5.36 1.72
CA SER A 42 4.42 5.21 0.95
C SER A 42 5.63 4.90 1.84
N GLN A 43 5.80 5.62 2.94
CA GLN A 43 6.89 5.39 3.90
C GLN A 43 6.85 3.99 4.52
N TYR A 44 5.66 3.44 4.77
CA TYR A 44 5.51 2.09 5.29
C TYR A 44 5.76 1.04 4.20
N LEU A 45 5.13 1.19 3.03
CA LEU A 45 5.23 0.23 1.92
C LEU A 45 6.68 0.02 1.45
N ILE A 46 7.49 1.09 1.38
CA ILE A 46 8.90 1.00 0.98
C ILE A 46 9.73 0.16 1.98
N LYS A 47 9.32 0.12 3.25
CA LYS A 47 10.01 -0.61 4.33
C LYS A 47 9.41 -2.00 4.59
N MET A 48 8.34 -2.38 3.88
CA MET A 48 7.66 -3.66 4.10
C MET A 48 8.33 -4.78 3.29
N PRO A 49 8.68 -5.92 3.92
CA PRO A 49 9.25 -7.06 3.19
C PRO A 49 8.27 -7.60 2.16
N GLY A 50 8.73 -8.09 1.01
CA GLY A 50 7.83 -8.63 -0.03
C GLY A 50 6.90 -7.61 -0.71
N VAL A 51 7.01 -6.32 -0.42
CA VAL A 51 6.39 -5.24 -1.22
C VAL A 51 7.43 -4.72 -2.21
N LYS A 52 7.06 -4.68 -3.50
CA LYS A 52 7.82 -4.04 -4.56
C LYS A 52 7.09 -2.79 -5.02
N TYR A 53 7.82 -1.90 -5.68
CA TYR A 53 7.23 -0.72 -6.29
C TYR A 53 7.86 -0.42 -7.65
N LYS A 54 7.07 0.18 -8.54
CA LYS A 54 7.52 0.71 -9.82
C LYS A 54 7.22 2.20 -9.85
N ARG A 55 8.25 3.01 -10.08
CA ARG A 55 8.10 4.45 -10.35
C ARG A 55 7.79 4.65 -11.84
N LEU A 56 6.70 5.34 -12.11
CA LEU A 56 6.35 5.93 -13.40
C LEU A 56 6.55 7.44 -13.28
N SER A 57 6.60 8.17 -14.40
CA SER A 57 7.00 9.58 -14.45
C SER A 57 6.28 10.51 -13.45
N TYR A 58 5.05 10.17 -13.04
CA TYR A 58 4.24 10.96 -12.09
C TYR A 58 3.54 10.11 -11.01
N LYS A 59 3.78 8.79 -10.96
CA LYS A 59 3.08 7.87 -10.03
C LYS A 59 4.00 6.77 -9.55
N THR A 60 3.84 6.35 -8.29
CA THR A 60 4.49 5.13 -7.77
C THR A 60 3.43 4.07 -7.54
N ILE A 61 3.59 2.91 -8.19
CA ILE A 61 2.70 1.77 -8.06
C ILE A 61 3.36 0.74 -7.16
N TYR A 62 2.65 0.26 -6.15
CA TYR A 62 3.06 -0.75 -5.20
C TYR A 62 2.35 -2.07 -5.47
N PHE A 63 3.03 -3.19 -5.23
CA PHE A 63 2.52 -4.55 -5.44
C PHE A 63 3.31 -5.56 -4.62
N LEU A 64 2.75 -6.75 -4.39
CA LEU A 64 3.44 -7.82 -3.67
C LEU A 64 4.38 -8.58 -4.62
N GLU A 65 5.52 -9.00 -4.09
CA GLU A 65 6.46 -9.90 -4.78
C GLU A 65 5.73 -11.21 -5.17
N GLY A 66 5.91 -11.66 -6.41
CA GLY A 66 5.14 -12.78 -6.96
C GLY A 66 3.76 -12.40 -7.55
N SER A 67 3.31 -11.16 -7.43
CA SER A 67 2.07 -10.67 -8.12
C SER A 67 2.27 -10.36 -9.61
N ASN A 68 3.40 -10.79 -10.20
CA ASN A 68 3.56 -10.87 -11.66
C ASN A 68 3.06 -12.24 -12.12
N ALA A 69 1.74 -12.37 -12.18
CA ALA A 69 1.06 -13.29 -13.08
C ALA A 69 0.60 -12.50 -14.31
#